data_AF-A0A964PVV5-F1
#
_entry.id   AF-A0A964PVV5-F1
#
_cell.length_a   1.000
_cell.length_b   1.000
_cell.length_c   1.000
_cell.angle_alpha   90.00
_cell.angle_beta   90.00
_cell.angle_gamma   90.00
#
_symmetry.space_group_name_H-M   'P 1'
#
loop_
_entity.id
_entity.type
_entity.pdbx_description
1 polymer ?
#
loop_
_entity_poly.entity_id
_entity_poly.type
_entity_poly.pdbx_seq_one_letter_code
_entity_poly.pdbx_strand_id
1 'polypeptide(L)'
;MSDEIIDITRYLERDPVEEVLPRTIALWGVDGERSRFALPLWRVVHLAGADRGVILWRHASGDRAPQPFVVIDLARDPARLDLDGVSLDCCEAAETTTLYDLGSAGLVVCLGSRDGRIWCLLAEGGESRRTPLEPKKREDVLFLAGECAGLLFLRDFADGAEEDP
;
A
#
# COMPACT_ATOMS: atom_id res chain seq x y z
N MET A 1 -0.08 21.34 -23.23
CA MET A 1 -0.69 20.38 -22.28
C MET A 1 0.14 20.50 -21.02
N SER A 2 -0.37 21.25 -20.05
CA SER A 2 0.34 21.57 -18.82
C SER A 2 0.23 20.41 -17.85
N ASP A 3 1.37 19.91 -17.37
CA ASP A 3 1.47 18.99 -16.26
C ASP A 3 0.86 19.65 -15.01
N GLU A 4 -0.38 19.28 -14.68
CA GLU A 4 -1.01 19.67 -13.42
C GLU A 4 -0.38 18.85 -12.29
N ILE A 5 0.57 19.48 -11.58
CA ILE A 5 1.09 18.99 -10.30
C ILE A 5 -0.11 18.86 -9.36
N ILE A 6 -0.38 17.64 -8.90
CA ILE A 6 -1.44 17.38 -7.92
C ILE A 6 -1.01 17.99 -6.60
N ASP A 7 -1.59 19.15 -6.28
CA ASP A 7 -1.39 19.84 -5.01
C ASP A 7 -2.21 19.14 -3.90
N ILE A 8 -1.55 18.22 -3.19
CA ILE A 8 -2.13 17.45 -2.06
C ILE A 8 -2.53 18.39 -0.91
N THR A 9 -1.94 19.58 -0.81
CA THR A 9 -2.25 20.56 0.24
C THR A 9 -3.71 21.01 0.19
N ARG A 10 -4.31 21.06 -1.02
CA ARG A 10 -5.74 21.36 -1.21
C ARG A 10 -6.68 20.30 -0.64
N TYR A 11 -6.22 19.06 -0.44
CA TYR A 11 -7.01 18.01 0.19
C TYR A 11 -6.92 18.04 1.72
N LEU A 12 -5.92 18.73 2.27
CA LEU A 12 -5.64 18.81 3.71
C LEU A 12 -6.36 19.96 4.42
N GLU A 13 -7.08 20.82 3.70
CA GLU A 13 -7.85 21.92 4.31
C GLU A 13 -9.15 21.40 4.97
N ARG A 14 -8.98 20.72 6.11
CA ARG A 14 -10.06 20.41 7.07
C ARG A 14 -9.53 20.51 8.50
N ASP A 15 -9.92 21.60 9.16
CA ASP A 15 -9.77 22.03 10.57
C ASP A 15 -8.36 22.09 11.22
N PRO A 16 -8.01 23.19 11.92
CA PRO A 16 -6.66 23.42 12.44
C PRO A 16 -6.56 23.06 13.93
N VAL A 17 -6.30 21.79 14.30
CA VAL A 17 -5.67 21.46 15.61
C VAL A 17 -4.97 20.10 15.52
N GLU A 18 -3.67 20.13 15.26
CA GLU A 18 -2.65 19.30 15.93
C GLU A 18 -1.30 19.75 15.37
N GLU A 19 -0.27 19.86 16.21
CA GLU A 19 1.10 20.10 15.76
C GLU A 19 1.50 18.97 14.80
N VAL A 20 1.35 19.22 13.50
CA VAL A 20 1.81 18.32 12.46
C VAL A 20 3.33 18.44 12.48
N LEU A 21 3.99 17.61 13.29
CA LEU A 21 5.38 17.23 13.06
C LEU A 21 5.54 17.01 11.56
N PRO A 22 6.58 17.55 10.90
CA PRO A 22 6.75 17.40 9.47
C PRO A 22 6.71 15.91 9.14
N ARG A 23 5.58 15.45 8.60
CA ARG A 23 5.39 14.06 8.22
C ARG A 23 6.34 13.85 7.07
N THR A 24 7.45 13.18 7.37
CA THR A 24 8.45 12.82 6.39
C THR A 24 7.78 11.86 5.43
N ILE A 25 7.73 12.17 4.13
CA ILE A 25 7.17 11.27 3.12
C ILE A 25 8.34 10.74 2.30
N ALA A 26 8.70 9.48 2.52
CA ALA A 26 9.64 8.78 1.66
C ALA A 26 8.87 7.85 0.71
N LEU A 27 9.26 7.87 -0.56
CA LEU A 27 8.72 7.01 -1.59
C LEU A 27 9.84 6.13 -2.16
N TRP A 28 9.54 4.87 -2.42
CA TRP A 28 10.46 3.95 -3.09
C TRP A 28 9.71 3.14 -4.15
N GLY A 29 10.36 2.87 -5.28
CA GLY A 29 9.77 2.12 -6.41
C GLY A 29 8.70 2.89 -7.18
N VAL A 30 8.58 4.21 -6.98
CA VAL A 30 7.57 5.08 -7.61
C VAL A 30 8.03 5.75 -8.90
N ASP A 31 9.10 5.28 -9.52
CA ASP A 31 9.64 5.90 -10.74
C ASP A 31 8.69 5.73 -11.94
N GLY A 32 8.68 6.74 -12.82
CA GLY A 32 7.90 6.72 -14.06
C GLY A 32 6.42 6.47 -13.82
N GLU A 33 5.88 5.43 -14.45
CA GLU A 33 4.45 5.11 -14.35
C GLU A 33 4.04 4.51 -13.00
N ARG A 34 4.98 3.99 -12.19
CA ARG A 34 4.68 3.46 -10.84
C ARG A 34 4.30 4.56 -9.85
N SER A 35 4.58 5.83 -10.16
CA SER A 35 4.09 6.99 -9.39
C SER A 35 2.57 7.03 -9.26
N ARG A 36 1.83 6.38 -10.17
CA ARG A 36 0.37 6.27 -10.15
C ARG A 36 -0.16 5.53 -8.92
N PHE A 37 0.67 4.75 -8.23
CA PHE A 37 0.31 4.08 -6.97
C PHE A 37 0.41 5.02 -5.76
N ALA A 38 1.12 6.15 -5.84
CA ALA A 38 1.44 6.97 -4.68
C ALA A 38 0.20 7.53 -3.98
N LEU A 39 -0.75 8.11 -4.72
CA LEU A 39 -1.96 8.69 -4.16
C LEU A 39 -2.92 7.65 -3.54
N PRO A 40 -3.30 6.56 -4.24
CA PRO A 40 -4.18 5.55 -3.63
C PRO A 40 -3.52 4.89 -2.43
N LEU A 41 -2.20 4.62 -2.48
CA LEU A 41 -1.47 4.03 -1.37
C LEU A 41 -1.39 4.98 -0.17
N TRP A 42 -1.07 6.26 -0.39
CA TRP A 42 -1.10 7.28 0.66
C TRP A 42 -2.47 7.36 1.34
N ARG A 43 -3.55 7.32 0.55
CA ARG A 43 -4.92 7.39 1.08
C ARG A 43 -5.26 6.14 1.88
N VAL A 44 -4.81 4.95 1.46
CA VAL A 44 -4.96 3.73 2.27
C VAL A 44 -4.24 3.87 3.61
N VAL A 45 -2.97 4.32 3.62
CA VAL A 45 -2.20 4.54 4.86
C VAL A 45 -2.92 5.51 5.80
N HIS A 46 -3.45 6.61 5.26
CA HIS A 46 -4.21 7.57 6.04
C HIS A 46 -5.51 6.98 6.62
N LEU A 47 -6.30 6.27 5.81
CA LEU A 47 -7.55 5.63 6.27
C LEU A 47 -7.29 4.52 7.30
N ALA A 48 -6.17 3.81 7.14
CA ALA A 48 -5.67 2.79 8.05
C ALA A 48 -5.13 3.36 9.36
N GLY A 49 -4.86 4.68 9.42
CA GLY A 49 -4.11 5.28 10.51
C GLY A 49 -2.71 4.68 10.67
N ALA A 50 -2.13 4.23 9.57
CA ALA A 50 -0.85 3.54 9.51
C ALA A 50 0.30 4.52 9.22
N ASP A 51 1.54 4.05 9.34
CA ASP A 51 2.74 4.85 9.03
C ASP A 51 3.35 4.48 7.69
N ARG A 52 3.16 3.24 7.24
CA ARG A 52 3.76 2.69 6.03
C ARG A 52 2.71 1.98 5.19
N GLY A 53 2.78 2.19 3.88
CA GLY A 53 2.00 1.46 2.89
C GLY A 53 2.94 0.79 1.90
N VAL A 54 2.70 -0.48 1.60
CA VAL A 54 3.54 -1.26 0.68
C VAL A 54 2.65 -2.02 -0.30
N ILE A 55 2.91 -1.89 -1.60
CA ILE A 55 2.51 -2.90 -2.58
C ILE A 55 3.68 -3.85 -2.71
N LEU A 56 3.43 -5.13 -2.56
CA LEU A 56 4.43 -6.19 -2.57
C LEU A 56 3.89 -7.43 -3.28
N TRP A 57 4.78 -8.36 -3.57
CA TRP A 57 4.41 -9.68 -4.04
C TRP A 57 5.21 -10.77 -3.36
N ARG A 58 4.66 -11.98 -3.31
CA ARG A 58 5.36 -13.19 -2.87
C ARG A 58 5.15 -14.31 -3.88
N HIS A 59 6.08 -15.26 -3.94
CA HIS A 59 5.85 -16.48 -4.71
C HIS A 59 4.77 -17.33 -4.03
N ALA A 60 3.88 -17.93 -4.84
CA ALA A 60 2.81 -18.80 -4.35
C ALA A 60 3.35 -20.06 -3.62
N SER A 61 4.57 -20.51 -3.94
CA SER A 61 5.21 -21.63 -3.24
C SER A 61 5.64 -21.27 -1.81
N GLY A 62 5.77 -19.98 -1.48
CA GLY A 62 6.22 -19.51 -0.17
C GLY A 62 7.72 -19.64 0.10
N ASP A 63 8.52 -20.11 -0.88
CA ASP A 63 9.95 -20.42 -0.66
C ASP A 63 10.86 -19.19 -0.58
N ARG A 64 10.33 -18.00 -0.90
CA ARG A 64 11.10 -16.76 -0.97
C ARG A 64 10.44 -15.66 -0.16
N ALA A 65 11.28 -14.80 0.41
CA ALA A 65 10.83 -13.60 1.11
C ALA A 65 9.99 -12.71 0.17
N PRO A 66 8.91 -12.08 0.68
CA PRO A 66 8.13 -11.13 -0.08
C PRO A 66 9.00 -9.99 -0.62
N GLN A 67 8.69 -9.51 -1.82
CA GLN A 67 9.42 -8.46 -2.50
C GLN A 67 8.58 -7.18 -2.52
N PRO A 68 9.08 -6.05 -1.99
CA PRO A 68 8.40 -4.78 -2.14
C PRO A 68 8.40 -4.35 -3.61
N PHE A 69 7.32 -3.72 -4.04
CA PHE A 69 7.17 -3.18 -5.39
C PHE A 69 7.04 -1.66 -5.38
N VAL A 70 6.22 -1.12 -4.46
CA VAL A 70 6.09 0.32 -4.18
C VAL A 70 5.96 0.50 -2.68
N VAL A 71 6.69 1.45 -2.11
CA VAL A 71 6.61 1.79 -0.68
C VAL A 71 6.35 3.29 -0.52
N ILE A 72 5.42 3.62 0.37
CA ILE A 72 5.30 4.94 0.98
C ILE A 72 5.51 4.82 2.49
N ASP A 73 6.44 5.60 3.03
CA ASP A 73 6.73 5.63 4.45
C ASP A 73 6.56 7.06 4.96
N LEU A 74 5.61 7.26 5.88
CA LEU A 74 5.27 8.55 6.47
C LEU A 74 6.03 8.82 7.77
N ALA A 75 6.83 7.86 8.24
CA ALA A 75 7.55 7.94 9.52
C ALA A 75 9.07 7.98 9.39
N ARG A 76 9.65 7.57 8.24
CA ARG A 76 11.11 7.52 8.03
C ARG A 76 11.51 7.92 6.61
N ASP A 77 12.70 8.51 6.49
CA ASP A 77 13.42 8.73 5.23
C ASP A 77 14.89 8.28 5.44
N PRO A 78 15.39 7.27 4.71
CA PRO A 78 14.74 6.57 3.58
C PRO A 78 13.58 5.67 4.01
N ALA A 79 12.71 5.34 3.04
CA ALA A 79 11.57 4.44 3.24
C ALA A 79 12.04 3.06 3.73
N ARG A 80 11.37 2.51 4.75
CA ARG A 80 11.66 1.16 5.25
C ARG A 80 11.21 0.10 4.25
N LEU A 81 12.15 -0.73 3.77
CA LEU A 81 11.89 -1.79 2.78
C LEU A 81 11.80 -3.19 3.40
N ASP A 82 12.19 -3.33 4.67
CA ASP A 82 12.10 -4.58 5.41
C ASP A 82 10.65 -5.00 5.61
N LEU A 83 10.35 -6.27 5.29
CA LEU A 83 9.04 -6.90 5.43
C LEU A 83 9.07 -8.01 6.49
N ASP A 84 10.05 -7.96 7.40
CA ASP A 84 10.26 -8.95 8.45
C ASP A 84 9.07 -8.95 9.42
N GLY A 85 8.49 -10.13 9.66
CA GLY A 85 7.37 -10.30 10.59
C GLY A 85 5.97 -10.05 10.00
N VAL A 86 5.86 -9.67 8.73
CA VAL A 86 4.56 -9.58 8.04
C VAL A 86 4.09 -10.99 7.67
N SER A 87 3.02 -11.47 8.32
CA SER A 87 2.36 -12.71 7.91
C SER A 87 1.40 -12.44 6.75
N LEU A 88 1.75 -12.96 5.58
CA LEU A 88 0.93 -12.96 4.37
C LEU A 88 0.23 -14.31 4.16
N ASP A 89 0.20 -15.16 5.18
CA ASP A 89 -0.41 -16.50 5.11
C ASP A 89 -1.93 -16.41 4.91
N CYS A 90 -2.52 -15.30 5.34
CA CYS A 90 -3.92 -14.98 5.07
C CYS A 90 -4.21 -14.73 3.59
N CYS A 91 -3.21 -14.31 2.81
CA CYS A 91 -3.35 -14.08 1.37
C CYS A 91 -3.07 -15.36 0.60
N GLU A 92 -4.12 -16.14 0.35
CA GLU A 92 -4.09 -17.20 -0.65
C GLU A 92 -4.22 -16.62 -2.06
N ALA A 93 -4.01 -17.44 -3.09
CA ALA A 93 -4.30 -17.09 -4.48
C ALA A 93 -5.81 -16.97 -4.66
N ALA A 94 -6.39 -15.87 -4.18
CA ALA A 94 -7.80 -15.55 -4.27
C ALA A 94 -8.07 -14.80 -5.58
N GLU A 95 -9.19 -15.13 -6.21
CA GLU A 95 -9.66 -14.45 -7.43
C GLU A 95 -10.21 -13.04 -7.14
N THR A 96 -10.41 -12.68 -5.87
CA THR A 96 -11.06 -11.44 -5.45
C THR A 96 -10.26 -10.64 -4.42
N THR A 97 -10.36 -9.32 -4.53
CA THR A 97 -9.73 -8.39 -3.58
C THR A 97 -10.32 -8.59 -2.18
N THR A 98 -9.48 -9.04 -1.24
CA THR A 98 -9.92 -9.38 0.12
C THR A 98 -9.08 -8.65 1.15
N LEU A 99 -9.74 -7.96 2.09
CA LEU A 99 -9.10 -7.21 3.17
C LEU A 99 -9.12 -7.99 4.49
N TYR A 100 -7.93 -8.19 5.05
CA TYR A 100 -7.64 -8.76 6.35
C TYR A 100 -7.22 -7.63 7.29
N ASP A 101 -8.06 -7.36 8.29
CA ASP A 101 -7.78 -6.36 9.30
C ASP A 101 -7.12 -7.03 10.51
N LEU A 102 -5.85 -6.73 10.75
CA LEU A 102 -5.04 -7.33 11.79
C LEU A 102 -4.95 -6.44 13.04
N GLY A 103 -5.85 -5.46 13.17
CA GLY A 103 -5.88 -4.52 14.29
C GLY A 103 -4.60 -3.69 14.37
N SER A 104 -3.90 -3.78 15.50
CA SER A 104 -2.64 -3.03 15.73
C SER A 104 -1.47 -3.50 14.86
N ALA A 105 -1.56 -4.70 14.27
CA ALA A 105 -0.56 -5.17 13.30
C ALA A 105 -0.79 -4.58 11.89
N GLY A 106 -1.83 -3.76 11.71
CA GLY A 106 -2.13 -3.13 10.43
C GLY A 106 -3.19 -3.88 9.64
N LEU A 107 -3.12 -3.77 8.31
CA LEU A 107 -4.04 -4.41 7.38
C LEU A 107 -3.30 -4.98 6.18
N VAL A 108 -3.83 -6.07 5.65
CA VAL A 108 -3.36 -6.72 4.44
C VAL A 108 -4.53 -6.84 3.48
N VAL A 109 -4.34 -6.47 2.22
CA VAL A 109 -5.30 -6.65 1.15
C VAL A 109 -4.67 -7.49 0.06
N CYS A 110 -5.24 -8.64 -0.27
CA CYS A 110 -4.79 -9.41 -1.42
C CYS A 110 -5.35 -8.73 -2.67
N LEU A 111 -4.48 -8.37 -3.61
CA LEU A 111 -4.84 -7.69 -4.85
C LEU A 111 -5.19 -8.68 -5.96
N GLY A 112 -4.58 -9.88 -5.90
CA GLY A 112 -4.78 -10.96 -6.86
C GLY A 112 -3.49 -11.74 -7.07
N SER A 113 -3.50 -12.62 -8.08
CA SER A 113 -2.32 -13.41 -8.45
C SER A 113 -2.08 -13.42 -9.96
N ARG A 114 -0.82 -13.46 -10.38
CA ARG A 114 -0.38 -13.56 -11.78
C ARG A 114 1.00 -14.19 -11.83
N ASP A 115 1.21 -15.11 -12.77
CA ASP A 115 2.51 -15.79 -13.01
C ASP A 115 3.18 -16.36 -11.75
N GLY A 116 2.38 -17.02 -10.90
CA GLY A 116 2.86 -17.63 -9.66
C GLY A 116 3.24 -16.62 -8.56
N ARG A 117 2.94 -15.33 -8.75
CA ARG A 117 3.05 -14.28 -7.74
C ARG A 117 1.69 -13.97 -7.13
N ILE A 118 1.65 -13.86 -5.81
CA ILE A 118 0.50 -13.34 -5.06
C ILE A 118 0.84 -11.90 -4.69
N TRP A 119 -0.01 -10.98 -5.12
CA TRP A 119 0.17 -9.54 -4.92
C TRP A 119 -0.66 -9.06 -3.75
N CYS A 120 -0.06 -8.24 -2.89
CA CYS A 120 -0.69 -7.73 -1.69
C CYS A 120 -0.42 -6.24 -1.53
N LEU A 121 -1.37 -5.56 -0.91
CA LEU A 121 -1.19 -4.24 -0.31
C LEU A 121 -1.15 -4.42 1.20
N LEU A 122 -0.10 -3.92 1.84
CA LEU A 122 0.08 -3.86 3.27
C LEU A 122 -0.02 -2.40 3.72
N ALA A 123 -0.72 -2.14 4.82
CA ALA A 123 -0.57 -0.88 5.54
C ALA A 123 -0.38 -1.16 7.04
N GLU A 124 0.72 -0.67 7.59
CA GLU A 124 1.19 -1.04 8.93
C GLU A 124 1.90 0.12 9.65
N GLY A 125 2.25 -0.13 10.92
CA GLY A 125 2.61 0.93 11.85
C GLY A 125 1.36 1.64 12.35
N GLY A 126 1.53 2.82 12.92
CA GLY A 126 0.44 3.55 13.55
C GLY A 126 0.00 2.85 14.83
N GLU A 127 0.79 2.99 15.90
CA GLU A 127 0.53 2.39 17.23
C GLU A 127 -0.84 2.80 17.84
N SER A 128 -1.50 3.77 17.22
CA SER A 128 -2.78 4.33 17.65
C SER A 128 -3.99 3.44 17.31
N ARG A 129 -3.93 2.55 16.30
CA ARG A 129 -5.12 1.80 15.89
C ARG A 129 -5.29 0.51 16.69
N ARG A 130 -6.27 0.51 17.60
CA ARG A 130 -6.61 -0.63 18.47
C ARG A 130 -7.88 -1.37 18.07
N THR A 131 -8.66 -0.81 17.15
CA THR A 131 -9.93 -1.37 16.70
C THR A 131 -9.92 -1.62 15.20
N PRO A 132 -10.73 -2.59 14.71
CA PRO A 132 -10.94 -2.77 13.28
C PRO A 132 -11.43 -1.48 12.60
N LEU A 133 -11.21 -1.38 11.29
CA LEU A 133 -11.74 -0.30 10.48
C LEU A 133 -13.27 -0.28 10.53
N GLU A 134 -13.81 0.94 10.64
CA GLU A 134 -15.23 1.18 10.43
C GLU A 134 -15.65 0.69 9.03
N PRO A 135 -16.88 0.17 8.85
CA PRO A 135 -17.32 -0.40 7.57
C PRO A 135 -17.09 0.53 6.37
N LYS A 136 -17.37 1.82 6.53
CA LYS A 136 -17.15 2.82 5.47
C LYS A 136 -15.66 2.96 5.09
N LYS A 137 -14.76 3.03 6.08
CA LYS A 137 -13.32 3.10 5.82
C LYS A 137 -12.82 1.82 5.17
N ARG A 138 -13.35 0.67 5.59
CA ARG A 138 -13.04 -0.64 4.99
C ARG A 138 -13.44 -0.70 3.52
N GLU A 139 -14.63 -0.21 3.18
CA GLU A 139 -15.11 -0.10 1.78
C GLU A 139 -14.21 0.84 0.96
N ASP A 140 -13.86 2.01 1.50
CA ASP A 140 -12.95 2.94 0.83
C ASP A 140 -11.57 2.32 0.59
N VAL A 141 -11.02 1.58 1.56
CA VAL A 141 -9.73 0.87 1.38
C VAL A 141 -9.83 -0.22 0.32
N LEU A 142 -10.92 -1.00 0.31
CA LEU A 142 -11.15 -2.02 -0.74
C LEU A 142 -11.28 -1.40 -2.13
N PHE A 143 -11.95 -0.25 -2.24
CA PHE A 143 -12.04 0.49 -3.50
C PHE A 143 -10.65 0.92 -4.00
N LEU A 144 -9.84 1.55 -3.14
CA LEU A 144 -8.48 1.99 -3.47
C LEU A 144 -7.57 0.82 -3.81
N ALA A 145 -7.70 -0.31 -3.09
CA ALA A 145 -6.98 -1.54 -3.42
C ALA A 145 -7.41 -2.11 -4.78
N GLY A 146 -8.69 -1.99 -5.14
CA GLY A 146 -9.19 -2.31 -6.49
C GLY A 146 -8.57 -1.43 -7.57
N GLU A 147 -8.39 -0.13 -7.32
CA GLU A 147 -7.67 0.77 -8.25
C GLU A 147 -6.21 0.34 -8.41
N CYS A 148 -5.52 0.01 -7.31
CA CYS A 148 -4.16 -0.54 -7.35
C CYS A 148 -4.11 -1.87 -8.13
N ALA A 149 -5.05 -2.79 -7.91
CA ALA A 149 -5.12 -4.04 -8.65
C ALA A 149 -5.37 -3.80 -10.15
N GLY A 150 -6.26 -2.87 -10.49
CA GLY A 150 -6.52 -2.47 -11.86
C GLY A 150 -5.27 -1.90 -12.54
N LEU A 151 -4.53 -1.01 -11.87
CA LEU A 151 -3.24 -0.53 -12.36
C LEU A 151 -2.26 -1.70 -12.55
N LEU A 152 -2.14 -2.57 -11.55
CA LEU A 152 -1.17 -3.65 -11.53
C LEU A 152 -1.39 -4.67 -12.66
N PHE A 153 -2.64 -5.10 -12.89
CA PHE A 153 -2.96 -6.19 -13.82
C PHE A 153 -3.41 -5.73 -15.20
N LEU A 154 -4.06 -4.56 -15.33
CA LEU A 154 -4.52 -4.06 -16.64
C LEU A 154 -3.46 -3.24 -17.37
N ARG A 155 -2.42 -2.77 -16.67
CA ARG A 155 -1.27 -2.08 -17.25
C ARG A 155 0.02 -2.90 -17.17
N ASP A 156 -0.11 -4.20 -16.89
CA ASP A 156 0.97 -5.19 -16.93
C ASP A 156 2.20 -4.88 -16.04
N PHE A 157 2.03 -4.06 -14.99
CA PHE A 157 3.09 -3.83 -13.99
C PHE A 157 3.47 -5.11 -13.24
N ALA A 158 2.56 -6.09 -13.18
CA ALA A 158 2.84 -7.40 -12.59
C ALA A 158 3.96 -8.17 -13.31
N ASP A 159 4.19 -7.89 -14.60
CA ASP A 159 5.22 -8.56 -15.42
C ASP A 159 6.60 -7.95 -15.19
N GLY A 160 6.67 -6.61 -15.12
CA GLY A 160 7.90 -5.84 -14.98
C GLY A 160 8.57 -5.89 -13.60
N ALA A 161 8.13 -6.79 -12.72
CA ALA A 161 8.79 -7.04 -11.44
C ALA A 161 9.97 -8.03 -11.54
N GLU A 162 10.39 -8.41 -12.75
CA GLU A 162 11.59 -9.24 -13.01
C GLU A 162 12.90 -8.47 -13.17
N GLU A 163 12.92 -7.14 -13.18
CA GLU A 163 14.17 -6.40 -13.39
C GLU A 163 14.73 -5.85 -12.07
N ASP A 164 15.58 -6.65 -11.42
CA ASP A 164 16.89 -6.17 -10.95
C ASP A 164 17.90 -7.36 -11.03
N PRO A 165 19.08 -7.17 -11.67
CA PRO A 165 20.05 -8.24 -11.96
C PRO A 165 20.78 -8.84 -10.76
#